data_AF-Q0RY59-F1
#
_entry.id   AF-Q0RY59-F1
#
_cell.length_a   1.000
_cell.length_b   1.000
_cell.length_c   1.000
_cell.angle_alpha   90.00
_cell.angle_beta   90.00
_cell.angle_gamma   90.00
#
_symmetry.space_group_name_H-M   'P 1'
#
loop_
_entity.id
_entity.type
_entity.pdbx_description
1 polymer ?
#
loop_
_entity_poly.entity_id
_entity_poly.type
_entity_poly.pdbx_seq_one_letter_code
_entity_poly.pdbx_strand_id
1 'polypeptide(L)'
;MKPGLSLGGYVAFAWYDDDTLVMGDLVVTEDELPQVTDALEAHGIAQTAIHNRPLEQTPPVWWTRVHAMGDPADLARGIRAALDVTAIAPPTPPPAQQPPVDLDTALGRHGTADGGIYKLTIGRRDTIEDNGHLLPPTFGVTTALNFQPVGGGRAAVNGDIVMTAPEVQNVIEALRAGGIDVVEVHNHSLDEQPGLFYLHFWAVGDAPALAATLRIAVDTTNITAGN
;
A
#
# COMPACT_ATOMS: atom_id res chain seq x y z
N MET A 1 -1.84 -7.15 -17.08
CA MET A 1 -1.36 -6.46 -15.87
C MET A 1 -0.35 -7.35 -15.17
N LYS A 2 0.73 -6.80 -14.60
CA LYS A 2 1.76 -7.57 -13.87
C LYS A 2 1.35 -7.71 -12.41
N PRO A 3 1.60 -8.85 -11.75
CA PRO A 3 1.25 -9.03 -10.34
C PRO A 3 1.81 -7.93 -9.44
N GLY A 4 3.07 -7.54 -9.63
CA GLY A 4 3.75 -6.53 -8.81
C GLY A 4 3.14 -5.13 -8.80
N LEU A 5 2.10 -4.85 -9.61
CA LEU A 5 1.37 -3.58 -9.53
C LEU A 5 0.40 -3.53 -8.35
N SER A 6 -0.15 -4.67 -7.94
CA SER A 6 -1.25 -4.71 -6.97
C SER A 6 -1.24 -5.95 -6.09
N LEU A 7 -0.82 -7.11 -6.63
CA LEU A 7 -0.79 -8.41 -5.97
C LEU A 7 0.53 -8.60 -5.22
N GLY A 8 0.60 -8.01 -4.02
CA GLY A 8 1.72 -8.18 -3.11
C GLY A 8 1.31 -7.95 -1.67
N GLY A 9 1.82 -8.79 -0.78
CA GLY A 9 1.75 -8.64 0.66
C GLY A 9 3.16 -8.52 1.25
N TYR A 10 3.26 -7.96 2.44
CA TYR A 10 4.51 -7.85 3.18
C TYR A 10 4.21 -7.79 4.67
N VAL A 11 5.22 -8.12 5.48
CA VAL A 11 5.22 -7.86 6.91
C VAL A 11 6.57 -7.28 7.27
N ALA A 12 6.57 -6.18 8.02
CA ALA A 12 7.77 -5.54 8.54
C ALA A 12 7.85 -5.74 10.05
N PHE A 13 9.08 -5.77 10.56
CA PHE A 13 9.40 -5.86 11.98
C PHE A 13 10.29 -4.68 12.33
N ALA A 14 9.99 -3.98 13.42
CA ALA A 14 10.88 -2.97 13.99
C ALA A 14 11.03 -3.20 15.50
N TRP A 15 12.27 -3.08 15.96
CA TRP A 15 12.65 -3.31 17.34
C TRP A 15 12.62 -1.97 18.08
N TYR A 16 11.98 -1.95 19.24
CA TYR A 16 11.98 -0.85 20.20
C TYR A 16 12.59 -1.33 21.52
N ASP A 17 12.76 -0.41 22.47
CA ASP A 17 13.42 -0.72 23.75
C ASP A 17 12.61 -1.67 24.64
N ASP A 18 11.29 -1.69 24.47
CA ASP A 18 10.34 -2.48 25.24
C ASP A 18 9.83 -3.72 24.49
N ASP A 19 9.66 -3.66 23.16
CA ASP A 19 9.21 -4.81 22.38
C ASP A 19 9.51 -4.73 20.87
N THR A 20 9.02 -5.71 20.09
CA THR A 20 9.01 -5.66 18.62
C THR A 20 7.62 -5.35 18.09
N LEU A 21 7.52 -4.33 17.22
CA LEU A 21 6.32 -4.04 16.46
C LEU A 21 6.35 -4.78 15.12
N VAL A 22 5.21 -5.37 14.78
CA VAL A 22 4.90 -5.93 13.48
C VAL A 22 3.72 -5.20 12.88
N MET A 23 3.90 -4.72 11.65
CA MET A 23 2.80 -4.27 10.81
C MET A 23 2.99 -4.78 9.39
N GLY A 24 1.88 -4.93 8.67
CA GLY A 24 1.94 -5.37 7.29
C GLY A 24 0.59 -5.59 6.67
N ASP A 25 0.61 -6.32 5.58
CA ASP A 25 -0.53 -6.61 4.75
C ASP A 25 -0.36 -7.98 4.09
N LEU A 26 -1.34 -8.87 4.27
CA LEU A 26 -1.36 -10.19 3.65
C LEU A 26 -2.41 -10.22 2.54
N VAL A 27 -2.03 -10.76 1.38
CA VAL A 27 -3.00 -11.04 0.30
C VAL A 27 -3.67 -12.36 0.62
N VAL A 28 -4.99 -12.45 0.51
CA VAL A 28 -5.73 -13.70 0.75
C VAL A 28 -6.83 -13.84 -0.29
N THR A 29 -7.22 -15.06 -0.63
CA THR A 29 -8.48 -15.26 -1.35
C THR A 29 -9.67 -15.09 -0.41
N GLU A 30 -10.86 -14.91 -0.97
CA GLU A 30 -12.12 -14.86 -0.19
C GLU A 30 -12.30 -16.12 0.67
N ASP A 31 -12.00 -17.30 0.13
CA ASP A 31 -12.14 -18.58 0.83
C ASP A 31 -11.09 -18.77 1.95
N GLU A 32 -9.90 -18.17 1.80
CA GLU A 32 -8.82 -18.26 2.79
C GLU A 32 -8.95 -17.25 3.93
N LEU A 33 -9.67 -16.14 3.72
CA LEU A 33 -9.73 -15.05 4.70
C LEU A 33 -10.17 -15.51 6.11
N PRO A 34 -11.23 -16.32 6.29
CA PRO A 34 -11.65 -16.74 7.64
C PRO A 34 -10.58 -17.51 8.41
N GLN A 35 -9.92 -18.49 7.77
CA GLN A 35 -8.88 -19.29 8.40
C GLN A 35 -7.60 -18.48 8.66
N VAL A 36 -7.30 -17.47 7.83
CA VAL A 36 -6.22 -16.52 8.09
C VAL A 36 -6.55 -15.66 9.31
N THR A 37 -7.77 -15.12 9.41
CA THR A 37 -8.21 -14.36 10.58
C THR A 37 -8.12 -15.20 11.85
N ASP A 38 -8.63 -16.44 11.84
CA ASP A 38 -8.54 -17.35 13.00
C ASP A 38 -7.08 -17.61 13.42
N ALA A 39 -6.18 -17.79 12.45
CA ALA A 39 -4.76 -18.00 12.72
C ALA A 39 -4.09 -16.75 13.32
N LEU A 40 -4.42 -15.54 12.82
CA LEU A 40 -3.90 -14.28 13.37
C LEU A 40 -4.35 -14.09 14.82
N GLU A 41 -5.65 -14.26 15.09
CA GLU A 41 -6.25 -14.10 16.43
C GLU A 41 -5.71 -15.12 17.43
N ALA A 42 -5.50 -16.38 17.01
CA ALA A 42 -4.90 -17.42 17.86
C ALA A 42 -3.47 -17.07 18.33
N HIS A 43 -2.80 -16.14 17.64
CA HIS A 43 -1.46 -15.66 17.95
C HIS A 43 -1.43 -14.21 18.46
N GLY A 44 -2.59 -13.61 18.75
CA GLY A 44 -2.68 -12.24 19.25
C GLY A 44 -2.24 -11.17 18.24
N ILE A 45 -2.35 -11.48 16.94
CA ILE A 45 -2.03 -10.53 15.87
C ILE A 45 -3.34 -9.89 15.41
N ALA A 46 -3.47 -8.59 15.61
CA ALA A 46 -4.69 -7.86 15.28
C ALA A 46 -4.83 -7.69 13.76
N GLN A 47 -6.05 -7.89 13.27
CA GLN A 47 -6.47 -7.51 11.93
C GLN A 47 -7.04 -6.09 11.95
N THR A 48 -6.31 -5.12 11.40
CA THR A 48 -6.67 -3.69 11.51
C THR A 48 -7.55 -3.21 10.37
N ALA A 49 -7.52 -3.88 9.22
CA ALA A 49 -8.41 -3.63 8.08
C ALA A 49 -8.47 -4.84 7.15
N ILE A 50 -9.59 -5.00 6.45
CA ILE A 50 -9.73 -5.88 5.28
C ILE A 50 -10.14 -4.99 4.12
N HIS A 51 -9.40 -5.03 3.01
CA HIS A 51 -9.54 -4.10 1.90
C HIS A 51 -9.21 -4.72 0.54
N ASN A 52 -9.46 -3.95 -0.52
CA ASN A 52 -9.24 -4.22 -1.92
C ASN A 52 -8.28 -3.19 -2.52
N ARG A 53 -7.55 -3.61 -3.56
CA ARG A 53 -6.65 -2.74 -4.33
C ARG A 53 -7.08 -2.55 -5.79
N PRO A 54 -7.81 -3.49 -6.42
CA PRO A 54 -8.55 -3.29 -7.66
C PRO A 54 -10.08 -3.33 -7.47
N LEU A 55 -10.82 -2.62 -8.32
CA LEU A 55 -12.30 -2.66 -8.33
C LEU A 55 -12.88 -4.01 -8.75
N GLU A 56 -12.24 -4.69 -9.70
CA GLU A 56 -12.70 -5.97 -10.24
C GLU A 56 -11.56 -6.97 -10.29
N GLN A 57 -11.81 -8.18 -9.79
CA GLN A 57 -10.80 -9.20 -9.58
C GLN A 57 -11.39 -10.58 -9.87
N THR A 58 -10.62 -11.44 -10.54
CA THR A 58 -10.99 -12.85 -10.72
C THR A 58 -9.72 -13.71 -10.68
N PRO A 59 -9.57 -14.62 -9.69
CA PRO A 59 -10.49 -14.85 -8.57
C PRO A 59 -10.60 -13.64 -7.62
N PRO A 60 -11.63 -13.57 -6.76
CA PRO A 60 -11.68 -12.58 -5.68
C PRO A 60 -10.48 -12.72 -4.75
N VAL A 61 -9.75 -11.63 -4.54
CA VAL A 61 -8.66 -11.54 -3.58
C VAL A 61 -8.79 -10.27 -2.75
N TRP A 62 -8.35 -10.36 -1.51
CA TRP A 62 -8.48 -9.35 -0.46
C TRP A 62 -7.11 -9.12 0.18
N TRP A 63 -7.01 -8.02 0.90
CA TRP A 63 -5.83 -7.62 1.65
C TRP A 63 -6.21 -7.43 3.11
N THR A 64 -5.49 -8.09 4.00
CA THR A 64 -5.68 -7.95 5.45
C THR A 64 -4.48 -7.26 6.06
N ARG A 65 -4.72 -6.10 6.67
CA ARG A 65 -3.72 -5.38 7.45
C ARG A 65 -3.52 -6.05 8.80
N VAL A 66 -2.27 -6.23 9.19
CA VAL A 66 -1.89 -6.87 10.46
C VAL A 66 -1.11 -5.90 11.34
N HIS A 67 -1.31 -6.00 12.65
CA HIS A 67 -0.61 -5.20 13.66
C HIS A 67 -0.42 -6.01 14.94
N ALA A 68 0.78 -6.03 15.51
CA ALA A 68 1.04 -6.64 16.82
C ALA A 68 2.34 -6.11 17.43
N MET A 69 2.38 -6.06 18.75
CA MET A 69 3.58 -5.78 19.54
C MET A 69 3.86 -7.01 20.40
N GLY A 70 5.10 -7.51 20.42
CA GLY A 70 5.42 -8.76 21.12
C GLY A 70 6.78 -9.36 20.77
N ASP A 71 7.10 -10.50 21.39
CA ASP A 71 8.33 -11.23 21.12
C ASP A 71 8.48 -11.52 19.61
N PRO A 72 9.60 -11.16 18.98
CA PRO A 72 9.76 -11.25 17.53
C PRO A 72 9.63 -12.68 17.01
N ALA A 73 10.00 -13.69 17.81
CA ALA A 73 9.91 -15.09 17.39
C ALA A 73 8.46 -15.60 17.50
N ASP A 74 7.70 -15.20 18.52
CA ASP A 74 6.26 -15.47 18.61
C ASP A 74 5.48 -14.80 17.47
N LEU A 75 5.77 -13.53 17.19
CA LEU A 75 5.15 -12.81 16.08
C LEU A 75 5.46 -13.47 14.74
N ALA A 76 6.72 -13.84 14.49
CA ALA A 76 7.10 -14.56 13.28
C ALA A 76 6.39 -15.92 13.15
N ARG A 77 6.19 -16.64 14.26
CA ARG A 77 5.40 -17.89 14.28
C ARG A 77 3.94 -17.64 13.93
N GLY A 78 3.33 -16.59 14.47
CA GLY A 78 1.94 -16.22 14.17
C GLY A 78 1.73 -15.84 12.70
N ILE A 79 2.61 -14.99 12.15
CA ILE A 79 2.59 -14.66 10.71
C ILE A 79 2.79 -15.92 9.86
N ARG A 80 3.70 -16.82 10.27
CA ARG A 80 3.90 -18.08 9.57
C ARG A 80 2.65 -18.96 9.60
N ALA A 81 1.98 -19.07 10.74
CA ALA A 81 0.75 -19.85 10.88
C ALA A 81 -0.37 -19.31 9.96
N ALA A 82 -0.50 -17.98 9.88
CA ALA A 82 -1.42 -17.32 8.95
C ALA A 82 -1.07 -17.61 7.48
N LEU A 83 0.22 -17.61 7.11
CA LEU A 83 0.64 -17.95 5.76
C LEU A 83 0.45 -19.44 5.41
N ASP A 84 0.64 -20.35 6.37
CA ASP A 84 0.51 -21.80 6.17
C ASP A 84 -0.93 -22.24 5.83
N VAL A 85 -1.92 -21.40 6.15
CA VAL A 85 -3.33 -21.60 5.75
C VAL A 85 -3.67 -20.88 4.45
N THR A 86 -2.68 -20.49 3.64
CA THR A 86 -2.89 -19.91 2.30
C THR A 86 -2.24 -20.78 1.22
N ALA A 87 -2.76 -20.68 0.00
CA ALA A 87 -2.17 -21.25 -1.20
C ALA A 87 -1.16 -20.30 -1.87
N ILE A 88 -0.78 -19.20 -1.21
CA ILE A 88 0.14 -18.19 -1.76
C ILE A 88 1.50 -18.82 -1.99
N ALA A 89 1.90 -18.88 -3.26
CA ALA A 89 3.24 -19.29 -3.62
C ALA A 89 4.27 -18.21 -3.19
N PRO A 90 5.51 -18.60 -2.87
CA PRO A 90 6.59 -17.64 -2.67
C PRO A 90 6.71 -16.67 -3.85
N PRO A 91 7.10 -15.41 -3.60
CA PRO A 91 7.21 -14.41 -4.65
C PRO A 91 8.17 -14.87 -5.75
N THR A 92 7.70 -14.83 -6.99
CA THR A 92 8.57 -15.08 -8.15
C THR A 92 9.21 -13.75 -8.57
N PRO A 93 10.54 -13.70 -8.82
CA PRO A 93 11.19 -12.48 -9.28
C PRO A 93 10.54 -11.95 -10.57
N PRO A 94 10.28 -10.64 -10.69
CA PRO A 94 9.61 -10.12 -11.87
C PRO A 94 10.49 -10.26 -13.12
N PRO A 95 9.92 -10.65 -14.28
CA PRO A 95 10.65 -10.64 -15.54
C PRO A 95 11.04 -9.21 -15.94
N ALA A 96 12.23 -9.06 -16.51
CA ALA A 96 12.85 -7.77 -16.79
C ALA A 96 12.22 -7.01 -17.99
N GLN A 97 12.21 -5.68 -17.82
CA GLN A 97 12.10 -4.59 -18.80
C GLN A 97 10.77 -4.34 -19.54
N GLN A 98 10.16 -3.21 -19.18
CA GLN A 98 9.42 -2.35 -20.12
C GLN A 98 10.25 -1.08 -20.33
N PRO A 99 10.05 -0.32 -21.43
CA PRO A 99 10.72 0.96 -21.60
C PRO A 99 10.41 1.86 -20.39
N PRO A 100 11.41 2.55 -19.82
CA PRO A 100 11.16 3.56 -18.80
C PRO A 100 10.16 4.57 -19.34
N VAL A 101 9.14 4.88 -18.56
CA VAL A 101 8.33 6.08 -18.79
C VAL A 101 8.93 7.14 -17.90
N ASP A 102 9.45 8.21 -18.50
CA ASP A 102 9.91 9.37 -17.75
C ASP A 102 8.68 10.15 -17.29
N LEU A 103 8.35 9.99 -16.00
CA LEU A 103 7.21 10.64 -15.34
C LEU A 103 7.67 11.70 -14.34
N ASP A 104 8.97 11.86 -14.14
CA ASP A 104 9.53 12.68 -13.07
C ASP A 104 9.09 14.13 -13.19
N THR A 105 9.08 14.66 -14.42
CA THR A 105 8.63 16.04 -14.69
C THR A 105 7.15 16.24 -14.34
N ALA A 106 6.29 15.28 -14.69
CA ALA A 106 4.85 15.36 -14.43
C ALA A 106 4.55 15.21 -12.93
N LEU A 107 5.26 14.29 -12.26
CA LEU A 107 5.13 14.04 -10.83
C LEU A 107 5.85 15.08 -9.96
N GLY A 108 6.80 15.83 -10.54
CA GLY A 108 7.68 16.74 -9.82
C GLY A 108 8.64 16.05 -8.85
N ARG A 109 8.87 14.74 -9.01
CA ARG A 109 9.66 13.89 -8.10
C ARG A 109 10.26 12.72 -8.86
N HIS A 110 11.46 12.30 -8.45
CA HIS A 110 12.11 11.11 -9.01
C HIS A 110 11.54 9.81 -8.43
N GLY A 111 11.17 8.89 -9.31
CA GLY A 111 10.74 7.53 -8.97
C GLY A 111 11.76 6.48 -9.42
N THR A 112 11.47 5.22 -9.13
CA THR A 112 12.36 4.09 -9.44
C THR A 112 11.64 3.06 -10.30
N ALA A 113 12.38 2.37 -11.17
CA ALA A 113 11.84 1.26 -11.94
C ALA A 113 12.13 -0.07 -11.25
N ASP A 114 11.08 -0.85 -10.99
CA ASP A 114 11.17 -2.20 -10.42
C ASP A 114 10.21 -3.15 -11.16
N GLY A 115 10.74 -4.26 -11.69
CA GLY A 115 9.94 -5.23 -12.43
C GLY A 115 9.20 -4.68 -13.66
N GLY A 116 9.65 -3.54 -14.21
CA GLY A 116 8.97 -2.81 -15.28
C GLY A 116 7.76 -2.00 -14.83
N ILE A 117 7.67 -1.68 -13.55
CA ILE A 117 6.71 -0.73 -12.95
C ILE A 117 7.52 0.47 -12.47
N TYR A 118 7.09 1.67 -12.81
CA TYR A 118 7.64 2.89 -12.22
C TYR A 118 6.94 3.12 -10.88
N LYS A 119 7.72 3.23 -9.81
CA LYS A 119 7.26 3.35 -8.43
C LYS A 119 7.76 4.65 -7.81
N LEU A 120 6.85 5.37 -7.15
CA LEU A 120 7.18 6.56 -6.38
C LEU A 120 6.65 6.38 -4.95
N THR A 121 7.53 6.54 -3.97
CA THR A 121 7.18 6.51 -2.54
C THR A 121 7.39 7.91 -1.96
N ILE A 122 6.38 8.44 -1.28
CA ILE A 122 6.36 9.81 -0.77
C ILE A 122 6.05 9.76 0.72
N GLY A 123 6.97 10.26 1.54
CA GLY A 123 6.78 10.37 2.98
C GLY A 123 5.87 11.54 3.35
N ARG A 124 5.23 11.44 4.52
CA ARG A 124 4.54 12.56 5.16
C ARG A 124 5.55 13.43 5.94
N ARG A 125 5.19 14.69 6.20
CA ARG A 125 5.97 15.57 7.10
C ARG A 125 5.65 15.32 8.58
N ASP A 126 4.52 14.68 8.85
CA ASP A 126 4.09 14.36 10.21
C ASP A 126 5.06 13.36 10.85
N THR A 127 5.29 13.50 12.15
CA THR A 127 5.79 12.40 12.97
C THR A 127 4.60 11.50 13.27
N ILE A 128 4.72 10.22 12.92
CA ILE A 128 3.63 9.25 13.05
C ILE A 128 4.05 8.23 14.11
N GLU A 129 3.24 8.08 15.14
CA GLU A 129 3.50 7.17 16.25
C GLU A 129 2.30 6.26 16.48
N ASP A 130 2.55 5.01 16.86
CA ASP A 130 1.52 4.07 17.31
C ASP A 130 1.86 3.63 18.74
N ASN A 131 0.97 3.91 19.68
CA ASN A 131 1.17 3.60 21.10
C ASN A 131 2.53 4.09 21.67
N GLY A 132 2.99 5.27 21.23
CA GLY A 132 4.26 5.87 21.66
C GLY A 132 5.50 5.41 20.88
N HIS A 133 5.33 4.58 19.84
CA HIS A 133 6.41 4.08 18.99
C HIS A 133 6.39 4.77 17.64
N LEU A 134 7.49 5.42 17.28
CA LEU A 134 7.65 6.05 15.96
C LEU A 134 7.48 5.01 14.85
N LEU A 135 6.56 5.22 13.91
CA LEU A 135 6.37 4.36 12.75
C LEU A 135 7.33 4.76 11.61
N PRO A 136 8.40 4.00 11.33
CA PRO A 136 9.23 4.22 10.15
C PRO A 136 8.44 3.98 8.84
N PRO A 137 8.90 4.55 7.71
CA PRO A 137 8.29 4.35 6.40
C PRO A 137 8.04 2.89 6.00
N THR A 138 8.85 1.96 6.51
CA THR A 138 8.72 0.52 6.22
C THR A 138 7.38 -0.09 6.69
N PHE A 139 6.65 0.57 7.59
CA PHE A 139 5.33 0.12 8.05
C PHE A 139 4.18 0.54 7.14
N GLY A 140 4.46 1.22 6.03
CA GLY A 140 3.45 1.60 5.04
C GLY A 140 2.84 2.98 5.27
N VAL A 141 3.41 3.79 6.17
CA VAL A 141 2.98 5.17 6.46
C VAL A 141 3.39 6.19 5.39
N THR A 142 3.36 5.78 4.12
CA THR A 142 3.82 6.56 2.96
C THR A 142 2.84 6.44 1.81
N THR A 143 2.76 7.48 0.98
CA THR A 143 2.04 7.40 -0.29
C THR A 143 2.86 6.62 -1.29
N ALA A 144 2.26 5.61 -1.93
CA ALA A 144 2.87 4.83 -3.00
C ALA A 144 2.11 5.04 -4.31
N LEU A 145 2.78 5.45 -5.37
CA LEU A 145 2.21 5.57 -6.71
C LEU A 145 2.94 4.62 -7.67
N ASN A 146 2.20 3.77 -8.37
CA ASN A 146 2.76 2.80 -9.30
C ASN A 146 2.19 2.99 -10.70
N PHE A 147 3.06 2.96 -11.70
CA PHE A 147 2.70 3.07 -13.12
C PHE A 147 3.24 1.85 -13.85
N GLN A 148 2.33 1.05 -14.40
CA GLN A 148 2.68 -0.03 -15.31
C GLN A 148 2.42 0.41 -16.76
N PRO A 149 3.45 0.51 -17.61
CA PRO A 149 3.26 0.79 -19.02
C PRO A 149 2.36 -0.26 -19.69
N VAL A 150 1.37 0.19 -20.47
CA VAL A 150 0.49 -0.68 -21.28
C VAL A 150 0.68 -0.47 -22.79
N GLY A 151 1.68 0.34 -23.17
CA GLY A 151 2.02 0.66 -24.56
C GLY A 151 1.37 1.93 -25.08
N GLY A 152 1.93 2.52 -26.14
CA GLY A 152 1.37 3.71 -26.79
C GLY A 152 1.31 4.96 -25.91
N GLY A 153 2.30 5.15 -25.01
CA GLY A 153 2.32 6.27 -24.06
C GLY A 153 1.35 6.14 -22.88
N ARG A 154 0.60 5.03 -22.81
CA ARG A 154 -0.37 4.78 -21.75
C ARG A 154 0.22 3.97 -20.60
N ALA A 155 -0.34 4.18 -19.41
CA ALA A 155 -0.07 3.39 -18.23
C ALA A 155 -1.37 2.98 -17.54
N ALA A 156 -1.30 1.86 -16.84
CA ALA A 156 -2.23 1.54 -15.78
C ALA A 156 -1.62 1.96 -14.44
N VAL A 157 -2.43 2.58 -13.58
CA VAL A 157 -1.98 3.11 -12.29
C VAL A 157 -2.73 2.47 -11.14
N ASN A 158 -1.99 2.19 -10.08
CA ASN A 158 -2.48 1.77 -8.76
C ASN A 158 -1.52 2.31 -7.71
N GLY A 159 -1.98 2.48 -6.49
CA GLY A 159 -1.21 3.00 -5.40
C GLY A 159 -2.02 3.07 -4.13
N ASP A 160 -1.43 3.65 -3.10
CA ASP A 160 -2.07 3.92 -1.83
C ASP A 160 -1.69 5.34 -1.40
N ILE A 161 -2.65 6.22 -1.17
CA ILE A 161 -2.40 7.60 -0.73
C ILE A 161 -2.69 7.70 0.76
N VAL A 162 -1.65 7.97 1.56
CA VAL A 162 -1.79 8.20 3.00
C VAL A 162 -2.29 9.61 3.28
N MET A 163 -3.29 9.73 4.13
CA MET A 163 -4.04 10.95 4.41
C MET A 163 -4.39 11.04 5.89
N THR A 164 -4.59 12.25 6.41
CA THR A 164 -5.36 12.47 7.64
C THR A 164 -6.84 12.66 7.32
N ALA A 165 -7.72 12.54 8.31
CA ALA A 165 -9.17 12.70 8.10
C ALA A 165 -9.57 13.98 7.32
N PRO A 166 -9.00 15.17 7.57
CA PRO A 166 -9.33 16.38 6.80
C PRO A 166 -8.87 16.35 5.34
N GLU A 167 -7.91 15.50 4.99
CA GLU A 167 -7.32 15.41 3.65
C GLU A 167 -8.10 14.46 2.72
N VAL A 168 -8.86 13.50 3.29
CA VAL A 168 -9.52 12.42 2.53
C VAL A 168 -10.38 12.93 1.37
N GLN A 169 -11.26 13.90 1.62
CA GLN A 169 -12.17 14.39 0.58
C GLN A 169 -11.43 15.19 -0.49
N ASN A 170 -10.37 15.94 -0.13
CA ASN A 170 -9.57 16.69 -1.11
C ASN A 170 -8.90 15.74 -2.12
N VAL A 171 -8.37 14.61 -1.63
CA VAL A 171 -7.76 13.59 -2.49
C VAL A 171 -8.81 12.95 -3.40
N ILE A 172 -9.98 12.56 -2.86
CA ILE A 172 -11.06 11.96 -3.66
C ILE A 172 -11.50 12.93 -4.77
N GLU A 173 -11.74 14.19 -4.44
CA GLU A 173 -12.14 15.21 -5.42
C GLU A 173 -11.09 15.37 -6.53
N ALA A 174 -9.81 15.47 -6.16
CA ALA A 174 -8.71 15.61 -7.10
C ALA A 174 -8.58 14.39 -8.04
N LEU A 175 -8.68 13.16 -7.51
CA LEU A 175 -8.62 11.93 -8.31
C LEU A 175 -9.80 11.85 -9.27
N ARG A 176 -11.03 12.10 -8.80
CA ARG A 176 -12.22 12.03 -9.65
C ARG A 176 -12.25 13.12 -10.71
N ALA A 177 -11.76 14.33 -10.41
CA ALA A 177 -11.64 15.41 -11.39
C ALA A 177 -10.73 15.04 -12.57
N GLY A 178 -9.73 14.18 -12.35
CA GLY A 178 -8.85 13.64 -13.40
C GLY A 178 -9.26 12.28 -13.95
N GLY A 179 -10.45 11.77 -13.60
CA GLY A 179 -10.95 10.48 -14.10
C GLY A 179 -10.23 9.25 -13.53
N ILE A 180 -9.59 9.36 -12.37
CA ILE A 180 -9.00 8.23 -11.64
C ILE A 180 -10.03 7.66 -10.67
N ASP A 181 -10.33 6.37 -10.76
CA ASP A 181 -11.31 5.71 -9.90
C ASP A 181 -10.77 5.52 -8.49
N VAL A 182 -11.64 5.75 -7.51
CA VAL A 182 -11.38 5.39 -6.11
C VAL A 182 -11.79 3.93 -5.95
N VAL A 183 -10.89 3.12 -5.42
CA VAL A 183 -11.12 1.69 -5.17
C VAL A 183 -11.61 1.53 -3.74
N GLU A 184 -10.86 2.07 -2.77
CA GLU A 184 -11.17 1.89 -1.35
C GLU A 184 -10.58 3.03 -0.51
N VAL A 185 -11.19 3.28 0.65
CA VAL A 185 -10.60 4.04 1.76
C VAL A 185 -10.51 3.13 2.98
N HIS A 186 -9.31 2.95 3.53
CA HIS A 186 -9.03 2.04 4.65
C HIS A 186 -8.01 2.64 5.63
N ASN A 187 -7.60 1.86 6.62
CA ASN A 187 -6.58 2.21 7.63
C ASN A 187 -5.48 1.13 7.67
N HIS A 188 -4.28 1.48 8.15
CA HIS A 188 -3.17 0.51 8.33
C HIS A 188 -3.01 0.10 9.79
N SER A 189 -3.21 1.03 10.73
CA SER A 189 -3.28 0.82 12.18
C SER A 189 -4.63 1.29 12.70
N LEU A 190 -4.91 1.13 14.00
CA LEU A 190 -6.16 1.58 14.65
C LEU A 190 -5.96 2.81 15.55
N ASP A 191 -4.77 2.94 16.14
CA ASP A 191 -4.51 3.90 17.22
C ASP A 191 -3.39 4.90 16.89
N GLU A 192 -2.87 4.89 15.66
CA GLU A 192 -1.78 5.76 15.25
C GLU A 192 -2.15 7.24 15.36
N GLN A 193 -1.15 8.07 15.69
CA GLN A 193 -1.27 9.52 15.79
C GLN A 193 -0.26 10.22 14.88
N PRO A 194 -0.70 11.18 14.03
CA PRO A 194 -2.11 11.51 13.77
C PRO A 194 -2.85 10.33 13.14
N GLY A 195 -4.16 10.21 13.35
CA GLY A 195 -4.96 9.15 12.74
C GLY A 195 -4.91 9.21 11.20
N LEU A 196 -4.54 8.08 10.57
CA LEU A 196 -4.32 7.99 9.13
C LEU A 196 -5.41 7.17 8.43
N PHE A 197 -5.68 7.59 7.20
CA PHE A 197 -6.51 6.91 6.22
C PHE A 197 -5.69 6.71 4.96
N TYR A 198 -6.07 5.70 4.20
CA TYR A 198 -5.36 5.21 3.04
C TYR A 198 -6.37 5.07 1.91
N LEU A 199 -5.95 5.28 0.67
CA LEU A 199 -6.84 5.23 -0.48
C LEU A 199 -6.18 4.52 -1.65
N HIS A 200 -6.76 3.38 -2.00
CA HIS A 200 -6.44 2.70 -3.24
C HIS A 200 -7.21 3.31 -4.41
N PHE A 201 -6.54 3.41 -5.56
CA PHE A 201 -7.08 4.01 -6.77
C PHE A 201 -6.72 3.20 -8.01
N TRP A 202 -7.46 3.39 -9.09
CA TRP A 202 -7.23 2.69 -10.35
C TRP A 202 -7.55 3.56 -11.58
N ALA A 203 -6.72 3.48 -12.60
CA ALA A 203 -7.04 4.00 -13.94
C ALA A 203 -6.13 3.39 -15.01
N VAL A 204 -6.57 3.45 -16.28
CA VAL A 204 -5.73 3.14 -17.44
C VAL A 204 -5.87 4.23 -18.50
N GLY A 205 -4.81 4.99 -18.75
CA GLY A 205 -4.89 6.23 -19.50
C GLY A 205 -3.54 6.71 -20.01
N ASP A 206 -3.51 7.93 -20.54
CA ASP A 206 -2.28 8.63 -20.92
C ASP A 206 -1.39 8.82 -19.67
N ALA A 207 -0.14 8.35 -19.73
CA ALA A 207 0.70 8.28 -18.53
C ALA A 207 1.06 9.69 -17.98
N PRO A 208 1.43 10.68 -18.80
CA PRO A 208 1.63 12.06 -18.33
C PRO A 208 0.37 12.69 -17.71
N ALA A 209 -0.82 12.50 -18.30
CA ALA A 209 -2.06 13.02 -17.74
C ALA A 209 -2.39 12.39 -16.37
N LEU A 210 -2.25 11.06 -16.25
CA LEU A 210 -2.42 10.36 -14.98
C LEU A 210 -1.43 10.85 -13.92
N ALA A 211 -0.16 11.02 -14.30
CA ALA A 211 0.88 11.54 -13.41
C ALA A 211 0.57 12.97 -12.92
N ALA A 212 0.07 13.84 -13.80
CA ALA A 212 -0.34 15.19 -13.42
C ALA A 212 -1.52 15.18 -12.44
N THR A 213 -2.54 14.34 -12.65
CA THR A 213 -3.66 14.19 -11.72
C THR A 213 -3.19 13.66 -10.37
N LEU A 214 -2.36 12.62 -10.35
CA LEU A 214 -1.86 12.04 -9.11
C LEU A 214 -1.00 13.02 -8.32
N ARG A 215 -0.20 13.84 -9.00
CA ARG A 215 0.52 14.95 -8.36
C ARG A 215 -0.45 15.91 -7.68
N ILE A 216 -1.49 16.37 -8.38
CA ILE A 216 -2.48 17.29 -7.80
C ILE A 216 -3.12 16.67 -6.55
N ALA A 217 -3.53 15.41 -6.61
CA ALA A 217 -4.13 14.71 -5.47
C ALA A 217 -3.16 14.63 -4.28
N VAL A 218 -1.91 14.22 -4.51
CA VAL A 218 -0.90 14.09 -3.46
C VAL A 218 -0.51 15.45 -2.87
N ASP A 219 -0.45 16.52 -3.68
CA ASP A 219 -0.19 17.89 -3.23
C ASP A 219 -1.31 18.45 -2.31
N THR A 220 -2.47 17.78 -2.20
CA THR A 220 -3.51 18.11 -1.22
C THR A 220 -3.26 17.52 0.18
N THR A 221 -2.16 16.80 0.37
CA THR A 221 -1.78 16.14 1.63
C THR A 221 -0.47 16.69 2.20
N ASN A 222 -0.22 16.47 3.50
CA ASN A 222 1.01 16.94 4.17
C ASN A 222 2.26 16.09 3.84
N ILE A 223 2.69 16.09 2.58
CA ILE A 223 3.86 15.35 2.09
C ILE A 223 5.19 16.08 2.25
N THR A 224 6.31 15.34 2.34
CA THR A 224 7.67 15.91 2.27
C THR A 224 7.92 16.61 0.94
N ALA A 225 8.89 17.55 0.88
CA ALA A 225 9.23 18.22 -0.38
C ALA A 225 9.78 17.22 -1.42
N GLY A 226 9.63 17.54 -2.71
CA GLY A 226 10.25 16.76 -3.78
C GLY A 226 11.77 16.91 -3.76
N ASN A 227 12.48 15.81 -4.03
CA ASN A 227 13.91 15.83 -4.34
C ASN A 227 14.09 16.05 -5.85
#